data_AF-A0A9X4EN75-F1
#
_entry.id   AF-A0A9X4EN75-F1
#
_cell.length_a   1.000
_cell.length_b   1.000
_cell.length_c   1.000
_cell.angle_alpha   90.00
_cell.angle_beta   90.00
_cell.angle_gamma   90.00
#
_symmetry.space_group_name_H-M   'P 1'
#
loop_
_entity.id
_entity.type
_entity.pdbx_description
1 polymer ?
#
loop_
_entity_poly.entity_id
_entity_poly.type
_entity_poly.pdbx_seq_one_letter_code
_entity_poly.pdbx_strand_id
1 'polypeptide(L)'
;MVGSKTTPTPILISRITSLVINPPWNVPASITQREMLSKIAADPSYLAKNDMYWTDGRLVQRAGPKSSLGRIKFDFPNQYQVYLHDTPSRGAFNAADRARSHGCVRLGDPINLAATLLAPDPAWNRTRLDALIDSRDTSRVRLVNPMPVFLAYWTAFVDVDGTTEFRDDLYGRDQRLRLALYGSGSAGQKSAHLDTEVCRNC
;
A
#
# COMPACT_ATOMS: atom_id res chain seq x y z
N MET A 1 -2.17 -3.40 3.05
CA MET A 1 -1.18 -2.80 3.97
C MET A 1 -0.62 -1.54 3.34
N VAL A 2 -0.35 -0.53 4.15
CA VAL A 2 0.14 0.79 3.74
C VAL A 2 1.47 1.12 4.41
N GLY A 3 2.03 2.29 4.09
CA GLY A 3 3.26 2.81 4.65
C GLY A 3 3.25 2.87 6.17
N SER A 4 4.42 2.71 6.79
CA SER A 4 4.61 2.98 8.21
C SER A 4 4.59 4.48 8.53
N LYS A 5 4.61 4.84 9.81
CA LYS A 5 4.69 6.25 10.25
C LYS A 5 5.93 6.98 9.73
N THR A 6 7.05 6.28 9.55
CA THR A 6 8.31 6.87 9.07
C THR A 6 8.39 6.92 7.54
N THR A 7 7.55 6.15 6.85
CA THR A 7 7.48 6.08 5.39
C THR A 7 6.01 6.08 4.95
N PRO A 8 5.27 7.19 5.19
CA PRO A 8 3.83 7.23 4.98
C PRO A 8 3.48 7.08 3.51
N THR A 9 2.39 6.38 3.21
CA THR A 9 1.84 6.35 1.85
C THR A 9 1.38 7.77 1.46
N PRO A 10 1.79 8.29 0.28
CA PRO A 10 1.41 9.61 -0.18
C PRO A 10 -0.09 9.68 -0.51
N ILE A 11 -0.69 10.86 -0.33
CA ILE A 11 -1.99 11.18 -0.90
C ILE A 11 -1.77 11.51 -2.37
N LEU A 12 -2.48 10.84 -3.28
CA LEU A 12 -2.37 11.10 -4.71
C LEU A 12 -3.59 10.64 -5.48
N ILE A 13 -3.69 11.15 -6.70
CA ILE A 13 -4.64 10.72 -7.73
C ILE A 13 -3.82 10.34 -8.96
N SER A 14 -4.09 9.18 -9.53
CA SER A 14 -3.43 8.72 -10.76
C SER A 14 -4.34 7.74 -11.51
N ARG A 15 -3.80 7.02 -12.49
CA ARG A 15 -4.48 5.94 -13.20
C ARG A 15 -3.57 4.74 -13.33
N ILE A 16 -4.08 3.56 -13.01
CA ILE A 16 -3.42 2.29 -13.30
C ILE A 16 -3.40 2.12 -14.82
N THR A 17 -2.19 1.97 -15.38
CA THR A 17 -1.99 1.87 -16.83
C THR A 17 -1.59 0.47 -17.26
N SER A 18 -0.95 -0.29 -16.37
CA SER A 18 -0.48 -1.63 -16.68
C SER A 18 -0.31 -2.50 -15.44
N LEU A 19 -0.38 -3.80 -15.66
CA LEU A 19 0.01 -4.84 -14.71
C LEU A 19 1.41 -5.33 -15.09
N VAL A 20 2.25 -5.60 -14.10
CA VAL A 20 3.50 -6.35 -14.27
C VAL A 20 3.33 -7.67 -13.54
N ILE A 21 3.21 -8.74 -14.32
CA ILE A 21 3.13 -10.12 -13.85
C ILE A 21 4.55 -10.62 -13.59
N ASN A 22 4.72 -11.34 -12.47
CA ASN A 22 6.00 -11.81 -11.97
C ASN A 22 7.09 -10.72 -11.97
N PRO A 23 6.86 -9.59 -11.28
CA PRO A 23 7.78 -8.47 -11.32
C PRO A 23 9.10 -8.80 -10.60
N PRO A 24 10.27 -8.52 -11.20
CA PRO A 24 11.49 -8.36 -10.41
C PRO A 24 11.36 -7.10 -9.55
N TRP A 25 12.10 -7.06 -8.44
CA TRP A 25 12.11 -5.89 -7.57
C TRP A 25 13.45 -5.19 -7.62
N ASN A 26 13.47 -4.02 -8.24
CA ASN A 26 14.56 -3.07 -8.11
C ASN A 26 14.50 -2.43 -6.72
N VAL A 27 15.33 -2.89 -5.80
CA VAL A 27 15.31 -2.44 -4.41
C VAL A 27 15.74 -0.96 -4.36
N PRO A 28 14.93 -0.06 -3.77
CA PRO A 28 15.33 1.32 -3.55
C PRO A 28 16.66 1.40 -2.77
N ALA A 29 17.52 2.34 -3.17
CA ALA A 29 18.83 2.53 -2.53
C ALA A 29 18.71 2.74 -1.02
N SER A 30 17.67 3.45 -0.58
CA SER A 30 17.42 3.74 0.83
C SER A 30 17.07 2.49 1.66
N ILE A 31 16.34 1.52 1.09
CA ILE A 31 16.08 0.21 1.71
C ILE A 31 17.35 -0.63 1.73
N THR A 32 18.07 -0.63 0.60
CA THR A 32 19.35 -1.35 0.48
C THR A 32 20.31 -0.90 1.60
N GLN A 33 20.51 0.41 1.74
CA GLN A 33 21.41 0.99 2.74
C GLN A 33 20.98 0.73 4.18
N ARG A 34 19.68 0.93 4.50
CA ARG A 34 19.21 0.86 5.89
C ARG A 34 18.96 -0.56 6.39
N GLU A 35 18.61 -1.50 5.51
CA GLU A 35 18.08 -2.80 5.95
C GLU A 35 18.83 -4.01 5.40
N MET A 36 19.52 -3.87 4.27
CA MET A 36 20.11 -5.01 3.58
C MET A 36 21.63 -5.03 3.67
N LEU A 37 22.32 -3.88 3.63
CA LEU A 37 23.79 -3.86 3.66
C LEU A 37 24.38 -4.57 4.88
N SER A 38 23.81 -4.36 6.08
CA SER A 38 24.28 -5.05 7.29
C SER A 38 24.09 -6.57 7.21
N LYS A 39 22.99 -7.04 6.62
CA LYS A 39 22.70 -8.47 6.44
C LYS A 39 23.61 -9.10 5.38
N ILE A 40 23.88 -8.38 4.30
CA ILE A 40 24.80 -8.79 3.24
C ILE A 40 26.23 -8.88 3.79
N ALA A 41 26.65 -7.90 4.60
CA ALA A 41 27.97 -7.90 5.23
C ALA A 41 28.14 -9.05 6.25
N ALA A 42 27.06 -9.37 6.98
CA ALA A 42 27.07 -10.45 7.97
C ALA A 42 27.00 -11.86 7.36
N ASP A 43 26.37 -12.02 6.20
CA ASP A 43 26.20 -13.32 5.51
C ASP A 43 26.50 -13.19 4.01
N PRO A 44 27.68 -13.65 3.53
CA PRO A 44 28.03 -13.64 2.11
C PRO A 44 27.04 -14.39 1.20
N SER A 45 26.27 -15.34 1.75
CA SER A 45 25.25 -16.10 1.01
C SER A 45 23.87 -15.44 1.01
N TYR A 46 23.69 -14.30 1.70
CA TYR A 46 22.42 -13.60 1.84
C TYR A 46 21.75 -13.32 0.50
N LEU A 47 22.52 -12.83 -0.48
CA LEU A 47 21.99 -12.50 -1.81
C LEU A 47 21.42 -13.75 -2.50
N ALA A 48 22.18 -14.84 -2.54
CA ALA A 48 21.73 -16.10 -3.13
C ALA A 48 20.49 -16.67 -2.40
N LYS A 49 20.47 -16.65 -1.06
CA LYS A 49 19.33 -17.13 -0.25
C LYS A 49 18.03 -16.37 -0.52
N ASN A 50 18.13 -15.09 -0.90
CA ASN A 50 17.00 -14.20 -1.13
C ASN A 50 16.72 -13.93 -2.61
N ASP A 51 17.36 -14.66 -3.52
CA ASP A 51 17.24 -14.51 -4.97
C ASP A 51 17.61 -13.10 -5.46
N MET A 52 18.63 -12.50 -4.84
CA MET A 52 19.09 -11.14 -5.12
C MET A 52 20.44 -11.11 -5.84
N TYR A 53 20.65 -10.07 -6.64
CA TYR A 53 21.91 -9.83 -7.33
C TYR A 53 22.10 -8.33 -7.59
N TRP A 54 23.35 -7.92 -7.80
CA TRP A 54 23.70 -6.56 -8.20
C TRP A 54 23.70 -6.43 -9.72
N THR A 55 23.14 -5.35 -10.24
CA THR A 55 23.23 -4.95 -11.66
C THR A 55 23.26 -3.43 -11.73
N ASP A 56 24.21 -2.87 -12.47
CA ASP A 56 24.33 -1.42 -12.70
C ASP A 56 24.27 -0.58 -11.41
N GLY A 57 24.93 -1.05 -10.35
CA GLY A 57 24.93 -0.38 -9.04
C GLY A 57 23.62 -0.47 -8.25
N ARG A 58 22.67 -1.29 -8.69
CA ARG A 58 21.36 -1.49 -8.05
C ARG A 58 21.22 -2.92 -7.57
N LEU A 59 20.62 -3.07 -6.39
CA LEU A 59 20.24 -4.38 -5.87
C LEU A 59 18.88 -4.79 -6.47
N VAL A 60 18.81 -5.97 -7.06
CA VAL A 60 17.62 -6.51 -7.69
C VAL A 60 17.27 -7.85 -7.08
N GLN A 61 16.01 -8.02 -6.68
CA GLN A 61 15.44 -9.32 -6.34
C GLN A 61 14.74 -9.90 -7.57
N ARG A 62 15.04 -11.17 -7.89
CA ARG A 62 14.38 -11.90 -8.97
C ARG A 62 12.89 -12.06 -8.67
N ALA A 63 12.11 -12.20 -9.74
CA ALA A 63 10.74 -12.67 -9.62
C ALA A 63 10.72 -14.09 -9.04
N GLY A 64 9.70 -14.41 -8.24
CA GLY A 64 9.54 -15.74 -7.65
C GLY A 64 8.77 -15.71 -6.33
N PRO A 65 8.60 -16.88 -5.68
CA PRO A 65 7.80 -17.02 -4.46
C PRO A 65 8.28 -16.15 -3.28
N LYS A 66 9.57 -15.80 -3.25
CA LYS A 66 10.17 -14.94 -2.21
C LYS A 66 10.18 -13.45 -2.59
N SER A 67 9.72 -13.08 -3.79
CA SER A 67 9.73 -11.69 -4.25
C SER A 67 8.90 -10.81 -3.32
N SER A 68 9.48 -9.70 -2.87
CA SER A 68 8.78 -8.73 -2.00
C SER A 68 7.62 -8.02 -2.71
N LEU A 69 7.61 -8.03 -4.05
CA LEU A 69 6.51 -7.53 -4.88
C LEU A 69 5.43 -8.58 -5.17
N GLY A 70 5.63 -9.83 -4.71
CA GLY A 70 4.74 -10.95 -4.99
C GLY A 70 4.63 -11.25 -6.49
N ARG A 71 3.44 -11.68 -6.93
CA ARG A 71 3.21 -12.15 -8.30
C ARG A 71 2.69 -11.08 -9.25
N ILE A 72 2.14 -9.97 -8.74
CA ILE A 72 1.56 -8.90 -9.56
C ILE A 72 1.88 -7.53 -8.95
N LYS A 73 2.27 -6.59 -9.81
CA LYS A 73 2.40 -5.18 -9.50
C LYS A 73 1.50 -4.36 -10.43
N PHE A 74 0.87 -3.33 -9.91
CA PHE A 74 0.01 -2.41 -10.65
C PHE A 74 0.77 -1.09 -10.81
N ASP A 75 1.15 -0.79 -12.05
CA ASP A 75 1.88 0.43 -12.39
C ASP A 75 0.88 1.57 -12.64
N PHE A 76 1.12 2.70 -11.96
CA PHE A 76 0.45 3.97 -12.20
C PHE A 76 1.49 5.11 -12.10
N PRO A 77 1.46 6.11 -13.01
CA PRO A 77 2.40 7.22 -12.98
C PRO A 77 2.31 8.01 -11.68
N ASN A 78 3.44 8.21 -10.99
CA ASN A 78 3.54 9.09 -9.84
C ASN A 78 5.00 9.47 -9.56
N GLN A 79 5.21 10.62 -8.92
CA GLN A 79 6.54 11.14 -8.56
C GLN A 79 7.19 10.43 -7.34
N TYR A 80 6.44 9.60 -6.63
CA TYR A 80 6.86 9.00 -5.36
C TYR A 80 7.41 7.58 -5.49
N GLN A 81 7.38 7.00 -6.70
CA GLN A 81 7.74 5.59 -6.97
C GLN A 81 6.92 4.60 -6.11
N VAL A 82 5.66 4.93 -5.84
CA VAL A 82 4.72 4.10 -5.08
C VAL A 82 3.91 3.23 -6.05
N TYR A 83 3.63 1.99 -5.66
CA TYR A 83 2.88 1.03 -6.45
C TYR A 83 1.82 0.32 -5.59
N LEU A 84 0.80 -0.24 -6.24
CA LEU A 84 0.00 -1.30 -5.63
C LEU A 84 0.65 -2.62 -6.03
N HIS A 85 0.82 -3.55 -5.11
CA HIS A 85 1.45 -4.81 -5.43
C HIS A 85 1.03 -5.94 -4.51
N ASP A 86 1.36 -7.15 -4.95
CA ASP A 86 1.20 -8.38 -4.20
C ASP A 86 2.27 -8.53 -3.09
N THR A 87 2.13 -9.52 -2.22
CA THR A 87 3.10 -9.81 -1.16
C THR A 87 3.09 -11.31 -0.82
N PRO A 88 4.26 -11.91 -0.54
CA PRO A 88 4.34 -13.29 -0.05
C PRO A 88 3.76 -13.41 1.37
N SER A 89 3.80 -12.33 2.15
CA SER A 89 3.30 -12.28 3.53
C SER A 89 1.76 -12.13 3.63
N ARG A 90 1.00 -13.13 3.18
CA ARG A 90 -0.48 -13.10 3.19
C ARG A 90 -1.09 -12.99 4.59
N GLY A 91 -0.53 -13.70 5.57
CA GLY A 91 -1.05 -13.68 6.95
C GLY A 91 -1.03 -12.30 7.61
N ALA A 92 -0.20 -11.36 7.11
CA ALA A 92 -0.11 -10.01 7.65
C ALA A 92 -1.38 -9.16 7.44
N PHE A 93 -2.30 -9.57 6.57
CA PHE A 93 -3.58 -8.87 6.40
C PHE A 93 -4.56 -9.10 7.54
N ASN A 94 -4.36 -10.14 8.36
CA ASN A 94 -5.19 -10.42 9.53
C ASN A 94 -4.82 -9.54 10.74
N ALA A 95 -3.72 -8.77 10.65
CA ALA A 95 -3.34 -7.85 11.71
C ALA A 95 -4.28 -6.62 11.74
N ALA A 96 -4.58 -6.14 12.94
CA ALA A 96 -5.28 -4.87 13.15
C ALA A 96 -4.43 -3.70 12.61
N ASP A 97 -3.14 -3.68 12.94
CA ASP A 97 -2.18 -2.72 12.38
C ASP A 97 -1.55 -3.23 11.08
N ARG A 98 -1.85 -2.51 9.98
CA ARG A 98 -1.42 -2.81 8.62
C ARG A 98 -0.50 -1.74 8.02
N ALA A 99 0.06 -0.85 8.85
CA ALA A 99 0.98 0.21 8.46
C ALA A 99 2.46 -0.26 8.50
N ARG A 100 2.81 -1.22 7.64
CA ARG A 100 4.09 -1.97 7.73
C ARG A 100 4.93 -1.96 6.45
N SER A 101 4.63 -1.08 5.50
CA SER A 101 5.40 -0.97 4.25
C SER A 101 6.27 0.30 4.23
N HIS A 102 7.08 0.41 3.18
CA HIS A 102 7.93 1.57 2.88
C HIS A 102 7.23 2.60 1.98
N GLY A 103 5.90 2.70 2.06
CA GLY A 103 5.08 3.66 1.33
C GLY A 103 4.25 3.05 0.19
N CYS A 104 4.68 1.90 -0.37
CA CYS A 104 3.88 1.12 -1.33
C CYS A 104 2.64 0.48 -0.68
N VAL A 105 1.61 0.21 -1.46
CA VAL A 105 0.37 -0.42 -0.97
C VAL A 105 0.36 -1.90 -1.34
N ARG A 106 0.35 -2.77 -0.33
CA ARG A 106 0.20 -4.22 -0.54
C ARG A 106 -1.26 -4.60 -0.54
N LEU A 107 -1.69 -5.38 -1.53
CA LEU A 107 -3.07 -5.80 -1.74
C LEU A 107 -3.33 -7.19 -1.13
N GLY A 108 -4.52 -7.37 -0.53
CA GLY A 108 -4.93 -8.66 0.04
C GLY A 108 -5.21 -9.69 -1.06
N ASP A 109 -5.94 -9.26 -2.08
CA ASP A 109 -6.35 -10.09 -3.22
C ASP A 109 -6.00 -9.43 -4.58
N PRO A 110 -4.71 -9.39 -4.94
CA PRO A 110 -4.27 -8.75 -6.17
C PRO A 110 -4.65 -9.53 -7.43
N ILE A 111 -4.81 -10.86 -7.36
CA ILE A 111 -5.12 -11.64 -8.57
C ILE A 111 -6.56 -11.39 -9.02
N ASN A 112 -7.52 -11.33 -8.08
CA ASN A 112 -8.88 -10.98 -8.44
C ASN A 112 -8.98 -9.53 -8.93
N LEU A 113 -8.27 -8.57 -8.31
CA LEU A 113 -8.21 -7.20 -8.83
C LEU A 113 -7.66 -7.17 -10.26
N ALA A 114 -6.58 -7.89 -10.54
CA ALA A 114 -6.00 -7.97 -11.89
C ALA A 114 -7.01 -8.55 -12.90
N ALA A 115 -7.70 -9.64 -12.55
CA ALA A 115 -8.73 -10.23 -13.39
C ALA A 115 -9.87 -9.24 -13.69
N THR A 116 -10.35 -8.50 -12.69
CA THR A 116 -11.38 -7.48 -12.87
C THR A 116 -10.93 -6.34 -13.78
N LEU A 117 -9.68 -5.86 -13.64
CA LEU A 117 -9.15 -4.79 -14.49
C LEU A 117 -8.95 -5.22 -15.95
N LEU A 118 -8.67 -6.50 -16.18
CA LEU A 118 -8.48 -7.06 -17.52
C LEU A 118 -9.78 -7.49 -18.19
N ALA A 119 -10.86 -7.72 -17.43
CA ALA A 119 -12.14 -8.22 -17.94
C ALA A 119 -12.75 -7.44 -19.13
N PRO A 120 -12.56 -6.11 -19.27
CA PRO A 120 -13.05 -5.39 -20.46
C PRO A 120 -12.32 -5.73 -21.77
N ASP A 121 -11.14 -6.36 -21.72
CA ASP A 121 -10.39 -6.79 -22.90
C ASP A 121 -10.72 -8.26 -23.21
N PRO A 122 -11.38 -8.57 -24.35
CA PRO A 122 -11.77 -9.94 -24.70
C PRO A 122 -10.57 -10.87 -24.93
N ALA A 123 -9.35 -10.34 -25.08
CA ALA A 123 -8.14 -11.15 -25.13
C ALA A 123 -7.82 -11.80 -23.78
N TRP A 124 -8.43 -11.34 -22.68
CA TRP A 124 -8.14 -11.79 -21.33
C TRP A 124 -9.30 -12.56 -20.70
N ASN A 125 -8.93 -13.63 -20.01
CA ASN A 125 -9.77 -14.34 -19.07
C ASN A 125 -8.91 -14.83 -17.90
N ARG A 126 -9.55 -15.39 -16.87
CA ARG A 126 -8.86 -15.86 -15.68
C ARG A 126 -7.82 -16.94 -15.98
N THR A 127 -8.16 -17.92 -16.82
CA THR A 127 -7.26 -19.02 -17.22
C THR A 127 -5.96 -18.49 -17.84
N ARG A 128 -6.05 -17.50 -18.73
CA ARG A 128 -4.88 -16.89 -19.36
C ARG A 128 -4.02 -16.13 -18.35
N LEU A 129 -4.64 -15.40 -17.42
CA LEU A 129 -3.91 -14.70 -16.36
C LEU A 129 -3.17 -15.69 -15.45
N ASP A 130 -3.84 -16.75 -15.02
CA ASP A 130 -3.25 -17.78 -14.16
C ASP A 130 -2.09 -18.49 -14.87
N ALA A 131 -2.24 -18.86 -16.14
CA ALA A 131 -1.16 -19.46 -16.95
C ALA A 131 0.07 -18.54 -17.06
N LEU A 132 -0.14 -17.23 -17.20
CA LEU A 132 0.96 -16.26 -17.25
C LEU A 132 1.65 -16.07 -15.89
N ILE A 133 0.90 -16.17 -14.81
CA ILE A 133 1.48 -16.18 -13.46
C ILE A 133 2.31 -17.45 -13.26
N ASP A 134 1.77 -18.61 -13.66
CA ASP A 134 2.40 -19.92 -13.48
C ASP A 134 3.64 -20.12 -14.36
N SER A 135 3.74 -19.45 -15.51
CA SER A 135 4.96 -19.47 -16.33
C SER A 135 6.18 -18.89 -15.60
N ARG A 136 5.95 -18.03 -14.59
CA ARG A 136 6.97 -17.27 -13.83
C ARG A 136 7.74 -16.24 -14.65
N ASP A 137 7.42 -16.09 -15.93
CA ASP A 137 8.03 -15.08 -16.78
C ASP A 137 7.51 -13.70 -16.43
N THR A 138 8.41 -12.72 -16.40
CA THR A 138 8.03 -11.33 -16.21
C THR A 138 7.34 -10.82 -17.46
N SER A 139 6.10 -10.36 -17.32
CA SER A 139 5.32 -9.81 -18.43
C SER A 139 4.63 -8.53 -18.03
N ARG A 140 4.63 -7.52 -18.92
CA ARG A 140 3.86 -6.29 -18.74
C ARG A 140 2.61 -6.33 -19.61
N VAL A 141 1.45 -6.19 -18.98
CA VAL A 141 0.14 -6.15 -19.64
C VAL A 141 -0.43 -4.75 -19.52
N ARG A 142 -0.63 -4.07 -20.64
CA ARG A 142 -1.26 -2.73 -20.67
C ARG A 142 -2.77 -2.88 -20.55
N LEU A 143 -3.40 -2.02 -19.74
CA LEU A 143 -4.85 -1.96 -19.66
C LEU A 143 -5.41 -1.21 -20.87
N VAL A 144 -6.43 -1.78 -21.50
CA VAL A 144 -7.19 -1.09 -22.57
C VAL A 144 -7.86 0.17 -22.03
N ASN A 145 -8.38 0.10 -20.80
CA ASN A 145 -9.01 1.20 -20.09
C ASN A 145 -8.22 1.50 -18.82
N PRO A 146 -7.37 2.55 -18.80
CA PRO A 146 -6.66 2.93 -17.59
C PRO A 146 -7.63 3.26 -16.45
N MET A 147 -7.44 2.64 -15.29
CA MET A 147 -8.37 2.74 -14.15
C MET A 147 -7.95 3.85 -13.18
N PRO A 148 -8.80 4.82 -12.82
CA PRO A 148 -8.49 5.79 -11.78
C PRO A 148 -8.09 5.14 -10.45
N VAL A 149 -7.09 5.70 -9.77
CA VAL A 149 -6.69 5.29 -8.42
C VAL A 149 -6.57 6.53 -7.54
N PHE A 150 -7.20 6.47 -6.37
CA PHE A 150 -7.20 7.51 -5.36
C PHE A 150 -6.58 6.93 -4.08
N LEU A 151 -5.44 7.47 -3.66
CA LEU A 151 -4.88 7.21 -2.34
C LEU A 151 -5.26 8.40 -1.47
N ALA A 152 -6.35 8.24 -0.72
CA ALA A 152 -6.86 9.26 0.19
C ALA A 152 -6.52 8.92 1.65
N TYR A 153 -6.65 9.90 2.53
CA TYR A 153 -6.46 9.73 3.97
C TYR A 153 -7.62 10.38 4.68
N TRP A 154 -8.54 9.55 5.17
CA TRP A 154 -9.72 9.97 5.93
C TRP A 154 -9.71 9.24 7.27
N THR A 155 -9.78 10.02 8.34
CA THR A 155 -9.86 9.55 9.74
C THR A 155 -11.29 9.59 10.28
N ALA A 156 -12.22 10.18 9.52
CA ALA A 156 -13.66 10.14 9.76
C ALA A 156 -14.37 10.00 8.40
N PHE A 157 -15.30 9.06 8.29
CA PHE A 157 -16.10 8.85 7.08
C PHE A 157 -17.45 8.20 7.43
N VAL A 158 -18.35 8.18 6.44
CA VAL A 158 -19.64 7.49 6.55
C VAL A 158 -19.53 6.19 5.73
N ASP A 159 -19.80 5.05 6.37
CA ASP A 159 -19.80 3.75 5.70
C ASP A 159 -21.05 3.57 4.82
N VAL A 160 -21.07 2.52 4.01
CA VAL A 160 -22.13 2.24 3.03
C VAL A 160 -23.52 2.07 3.65
N ASP A 161 -23.59 1.70 4.93
CA ASP A 161 -24.83 1.56 5.70
C ASP A 161 -25.26 2.86 6.40
N GLY A 162 -24.52 3.95 6.22
CA GLY A 162 -24.79 5.25 6.83
C GLY A 162 -24.17 5.45 8.22
N THR A 163 -23.45 4.47 8.75
CA THR A 163 -22.78 4.59 10.04
C THR A 163 -21.57 5.52 9.94
N THR A 164 -21.36 6.36 10.97
CA THR A 164 -20.17 7.21 11.04
C THR A 164 -19.03 6.43 11.68
N GLU A 165 -17.90 6.38 10.97
CA GLU A 165 -16.75 5.56 11.27
C GLU A 165 -15.51 6.46 11.48
N PHE A 166 -14.75 6.18 12.53
CA PHE A 166 -13.51 6.89 12.86
C PHE A 166 -12.31 5.95 12.81
N ARG A 167 -11.16 6.48 12.40
CA ARG A 167 -9.87 5.77 12.36
C ARG A 167 -8.80 6.62 13.03
N ASP A 168 -7.80 5.96 13.60
CA ASP A 168 -6.66 6.62 14.21
C ASP A 168 -5.93 7.55 13.23
N ASP A 169 -5.47 8.70 13.71
CA ASP A 169 -4.60 9.60 12.96
C ASP A 169 -3.16 9.06 12.88
N LEU A 170 -3.01 7.94 12.16
CA LEU A 170 -1.77 7.19 11.98
C LEU A 170 -0.55 8.07 11.63
N TYR A 171 -0.74 9.08 10.78
CA TYR A 171 0.32 9.94 10.27
C TYR A 171 0.35 11.36 10.89
N GLY A 172 -0.42 11.60 11.96
CA GLY A 172 -0.47 12.89 12.64
C GLY A 172 -0.90 14.05 11.74
N ARG A 173 -1.75 13.79 10.73
CA ARG A 173 -2.19 14.79 9.75
C ARG A 173 -3.29 15.66 10.32
N ASP A 174 -4.20 15.09 11.10
CA ASP A 174 -5.31 15.81 11.72
C ASP A 174 -4.78 16.73 12.80
N GLN A 175 -3.83 16.27 13.62
CA GLN A 175 -3.18 17.10 14.63
C GLN A 175 -2.51 18.32 13.99
N ARG A 176 -1.79 18.11 12.87
CA ARG A 176 -1.13 19.21 12.13
C ARG A 176 -2.15 20.17 11.54
N LEU A 177 -3.23 19.66 10.94
CA LEU A 177 -4.31 20.47 10.39
C LEU A 177 -4.98 21.30 11.49
N ARG A 178 -5.31 20.69 12.62
CA ARG A 178 -5.92 21.38 13.78
C ARG A 178 -5.04 22.52 14.27
N LEU A 179 -3.73 22.28 14.41
CA LEU A 179 -2.78 23.32 14.83
C LEU A 179 -2.70 24.46 13.81
N ALA A 180 -2.75 24.15 12.50
CA ALA A 180 -2.72 25.15 11.45
C ALA A 180 -4.00 26.02 11.40
N LEU A 181 -5.17 25.42 11.65
CA LEU A 181 -6.46 26.11 11.60
C LEU A 181 -6.76 26.91 12.87
N TYR A 182 -6.41 26.38 14.04
CA TYR A 182 -6.90 26.88 15.32
C TYR A 182 -5.79 27.23 16.31
N GLY A 183 -4.52 27.11 15.92
CA GLY A 183 -3.36 27.35 16.79
C GLY A 183 -3.21 26.34 17.93
N SER A 184 -2.13 26.48 18.70
CA SER A 184 -1.80 25.56 19.81
C SER A 184 -2.76 25.66 21.02
N GLY A 185 -3.54 26.73 21.13
CA GLY A 185 -4.42 27.01 22.28
C GLY A 185 -5.84 26.45 22.18
N SER A 186 -6.21 25.80 21.08
CA SER A 186 -7.59 25.36 20.78
C SER A 186 -7.93 23.93 21.21
N ALA A 187 -7.15 23.32 22.10
CA ALA A 187 -7.51 22.03 22.68
C ALA A 187 -8.67 22.23 23.67
N GLY A 188 -9.90 22.09 23.18
CA GLY A 188 -11.13 21.84 23.96
C GLY A 188 -11.30 22.62 25.26
N GLN A 189 -11.91 23.81 25.19
CA GLN A 189 -12.63 24.31 26.36
C GLN A 189 -13.81 23.37 26.65
N LYS A 190 -13.83 22.91 27.91
CA LYS A 190 -14.82 22.06 28.56
C LYS A 190 -16.28 22.41 28.17
N SER A 191 -17.06 21.40 27.81
CA SER A 191 -18.50 21.35 28.08
C SER A 191 -18.70 20.10 28.93
N ALA A 192 -18.67 20.26 30.26
CA ALA A 192 -19.80 20.57 31.13
C ALA A 192 -20.63 19.31 31.42
N HIS A 193 -20.61 18.97 32.71
CA HIS A 193 -21.48 18.03 33.39
C HIS A 193 -22.86 17.90 32.74
N LEU A 194 -23.21 16.67 32.35
CA LEU A 194 -24.60 16.25 32.32
C LEU A 194 -25.00 15.88 33.75
N ASP A 195 -25.10 16.90 34.62
CA ASP A 195 -25.81 16.76 35.89
C ASP A 195 -27.23 17.27 35.68
N THR A 196 -28.13 16.29 35.69
CA THR A 196 -29.52 16.35 36.13
C THR A 196 -30.01 17.72 36.61
N GLU A 197 -30.93 18.32 35.87
CA GLU A 197 -32.08 18.93 36.53
C GLU A 197 -33.36 18.67 35.73
N VAL A 198 -34.19 17.86 36.37
CA VAL A 198 -35.55 17.52 36.00
C VAL A 198 -36.35 18.82 35.95
N CYS A 199 -36.94 19.12 34.79
CA CYS A 199 -37.99 20.14 34.70
C CYS A 199 -39.21 19.62 35.48
N ARG A 200 -39.27 19.94 36.77
CA ARG A 200 -40.46 19.79 37.62
C ARG A 200 -41.33 21.03 37.39
N ASN A 201 -42.48 20.80 36.78
CA ASN A 201 -43.65 21.67 36.59
C ASN A 201 -43.70 22.97 37.42
N CYS A 202 -43.84 24.11 36.73
CA CYS A 202 -44.79 25.21 37.00
C CYS A 202 -44.72 26.25 35.88
#